data_AF-A0A6J5UDR0-F1
#
_entry.id   AF-A0A6J5UDR0-F1
#
_cell.length_a   1.000
_cell.length_b   1.000
_cell.length_c   1.000
_cell.angle_alpha   90.00
_cell.angle_beta   90.00
_cell.angle_gamma   90.00
#
_symmetry.space_group_name_H-M   'P 1'
#
loop_
_entity.id
_entity.type
_entity.pdbx_description
1 polymer ?
#
loop_
_entity_poly.entity_id
_entity_poly.type
_entity_poly.pdbx_seq_one_letter_code
_entity_poly.pdbx_strand_id
1 'polypeptide(L)'
;MAATTVTSTIPNPPVLNQHNYEDWSFQVKLYLLAEDLWDVVEATTEPPKLEDGEAEFKAWRKKDAKALILIQNYCGSANYPLVLGTKTAKAAWDTLAEKLKPALGTQSKQACMFYT
;
A
#
# COMPACT_ATOMS: atom_id res chain seq x y z
N MET A 1 -19.83 21.40 -27.48
CA MET A 1 -19.63 20.08 -26.85
C MET A 1 -19.06 20.32 -25.46
N ALA A 2 -19.86 20.20 -24.41
CA ALA A 2 -19.37 20.31 -23.04
C ALA A 2 -18.79 18.95 -22.63
N ALA A 3 -17.51 18.92 -22.24
CA ALA A 3 -16.87 17.73 -21.74
C ALA A 3 -17.39 17.44 -20.33
N THR A 4 -18.17 16.38 -20.18
CA THR A 4 -18.60 15.89 -18.87
C THR A 4 -17.41 15.21 -18.20
N THR A 5 -16.72 15.94 -17.32
CA THR A 5 -15.71 15.38 -16.42
C THR A 5 -16.42 14.45 -15.44
N VAL A 6 -16.32 13.14 -15.70
CA VAL A 6 -16.66 12.12 -14.69
C VAL A 6 -15.57 12.14 -13.63
N THR A 7 -15.77 12.92 -12.57
CA THR A 7 -14.98 12.80 -11.36
C THR A 7 -15.27 11.44 -10.73
N SER A 8 -14.44 10.45 -11.07
CA SER A 8 -14.43 9.15 -10.39
C SER A 8 -14.15 9.42 -8.92
N THR A 9 -15.21 9.43 -8.13
CA THR A 9 -15.14 9.74 -6.70
C THR A 9 -14.84 8.43 -6.01
N ILE A 10 -13.57 7.99 -6.07
CA ILE A 10 -13.11 6.89 -5.23
C ILE A 10 -13.31 7.36 -3.78
N PRO A 11 -14.07 6.65 -2.94
CA PRO A 11 -14.23 7.00 -1.53
C PRO A 11 -12.86 7.14 -0.89
N ASN A 12 -12.66 8.21 -0.13
CA ASN A 12 -11.39 8.42 0.56
C ASN A 12 -11.10 7.20 1.45
N PRO A 13 -9.97 6.48 1.25
CA PRO A 13 -9.62 5.32 2.05
C PRO A 13 -9.73 5.62 3.55
N PRO A 14 -10.31 4.73 4.37
CA PRO A 14 -10.34 4.93 5.81
C PRO A 14 -8.91 5.04 6.32
N VAL A 15 -8.66 5.89 7.31
CA VAL A 15 -7.34 5.96 7.94
C VAL A 15 -7.01 4.61 8.55
N LEU A 16 -5.82 4.07 8.22
CA LEU A 16 -5.39 2.76 8.72
C LEU A 16 -5.27 2.76 10.25
N ASN A 17 -5.78 1.70 10.86
CA ASN A 17 -5.69 1.40 12.28
C ASN A 17 -5.45 -0.11 12.48
N GLN A 18 -5.38 -0.54 13.74
CA GLN A 18 -5.03 -1.92 14.11
C GLN A 18 -6.10 -2.97 13.77
N HIS A 19 -7.28 -2.55 13.31
CA HIS A 19 -8.45 -3.42 13.13
C HIS A 19 -9.05 -3.37 11.72
N ASN A 20 -8.61 -2.45 10.86
CA ASN A 20 -9.21 -2.24 9.54
C ASN A 20 -8.24 -2.50 8.37
N TYR A 21 -7.15 -3.25 8.61
CA TYR A 21 -6.15 -3.49 7.57
C TYR A 21 -6.76 -4.06 6.28
N GLU A 22 -7.72 -4.98 6.38
CA GLU A 22 -8.37 -5.59 5.21
C GLU A 22 -9.13 -4.54 4.38
N ASP A 23 -10.02 -3.76 5.00
CA ASP A 23 -10.78 -2.69 4.32
C ASP A 23 -9.86 -1.61 3.76
N TRP A 24 -8.87 -1.19 4.54
CA TRP A 24 -7.86 -0.22 4.12
C TRP A 24 -7.10 -0.72 2.89
N SER A 25 -6.58 -1.95 2.96
CA SER A 25 -5.77 -2.52 1.89
C SER A 25 -6.58 -2.69 0.61
N PHE A 26 -7.86 -3.06 0.71
CA PHE A 26 -8.75 -3.13 -0.44
C PHE A 26 -8.91 -1.77 -1.13
N GLN A 27 -9.22 -0.72 -0.36
CA GLN A 27 -9.47 0.61 -0.93
C GLN A 27 -8.20 1.26 -1.48
N VAL A 28 -7.07 1.15 -0.76
CA VAL A 28 -5.78 1.69 -1.24
C VAL A 28 -5.30 0.93 -2.47
N LYS A 29 -5.45 -0.40 -2.52
CA LYS A 29 -5.16 -1.18 -3.73
C LYS A 29 -6.01 -0.74 -4.91
N LEU A 30 -7.31 -0.51 -4.71
CA LEU A 30 -8.20 -0.05 -5.78
C LEU A 30 -7.77 1.32 -6.32
N TYR A 31 -7.35 2.24 -5.45
CA TYR A 31 -6.82 3.54 -5.87
C TYR A 31 -5.53 3.37 -6.68
N LEU A 32 -4.59 2.56 -6.21
CA LEU A 32 -3.34 2.29 -6.92
C LEU A 32 -3.59 1.66 -8.30
N LEU A 33 -4.56 0.76 -8.43
CA LEU A 33 -4.98 0.20 -9.72
C LEU A 33 -5.57 1.26 -10.64
N ALA A 34 -6.43 2.14 -10.13
CA ALA A 34 -7.04 3.22 -10.93
C ALA A 34 -6.00 4.21 -11.49
N GLU A 35 -4.89 4.41 -10.77
CA GLU A 35 -3.79 5.28 -11.16
C GLU A 35 -2.65 4.57 -11.92
N ASP A 36 -2.80 3.27 -12.24
CA ASP A 36 -1.78 2.46 -12.91
C ASP A 36 -0.45 2.39 -12.12
N LEU A 37 -0.57 2.27 -10.80
CA LEU A 37 0.53 2.24 -9.82
C LEU A 37 0.69 0.89 -9.13
N TRP A 38 -0.29 -0.02 -9.18
CA TRP A 38 -0.23 -1.27 -8.40
C TRP A 38 0.96 -2.16 -8.75
N ASP A 39 1.42 -2.16 -10.01
CA ASP A 39 2.51 -3.01 -10.48
C ASP A 39 3.83 -2.77 -9.69
N VAL A 40 4.09 -1.53 -9.27
CA VAL A 40 5.30 -1.19 -8.48
C VAL A 40 5.21 -1.69 -7.03
N VAL A 41 4.00 -1.98 -6.54
CA VAL A 41 3.74 -2.46 -5.17
C VAL A 41 3.73 -3.99 -5.12
N GLU A 42 3.11 -4.64 -6.10
CA GLU A 42 3.08 -6.10 -6.20
C GLU A 42 4.46 -6.68 -6.53
N ALA A 43 5.33 -5.88 -7.17
CA ALA A 43 6.64 -6.28 -7.69
C ALA A 43 6.55 -7.53 -8.59
N THR A 44 5.52 -7.56 -9.44
CA THR A 44 5.46 -8.45 -10.60
C THR A 44 6.63 -8.21 -11.57
N THR A 45 7.35 -7.11 -11.42
CA THR A 45 8.60 -6.79 -12.12
C THR A 45 9.64 -6.25 -11.11
N GLU A 46 10.88 -6.73 -11.21
CA GLU A 46 11.99 -6.12 -10.46
C GLU A 46 12.14 -4.64 -10.86
N PRO A 47 12.56 -3.76 -9.93
CA PRO A 47 12.88 -2.38 -10.28
C PRO A 47 13.86 -2.35 -11.45
N PRO A 48 13.54 -1.68 -12.57
CA PRO A 48 14.48 -1.54 -13.67
C PRO A 48 15.77 -0.88 -13.15
N LYS A 49 16.89 -1.27 -13.73
CA LYS A 49 18.19 -0.64 -13.51
C LYS A 49 18.35 0.50 -14.50
N LEU A 50 19.29 1.41 -14.21
CA LEU A 50 19.65 2.48 -15.14
C LEU A 50 20.09 1.91 -16.51
N GLU A 51 20.69 0.72 -16.50
CA GLU A 51 21.18 -0.01 -17.66
C GLU A 51 20.06 -0.54 -18.57
N ASP A 52 18.86 -0.75 -18.03
CA ASP A 52 17.69 -1.22 -18.80
C ASP A 52 17.07 -0.08 -19.63
N GLY A 53 17.42 1.17 -19.32
CA GLY A 53 17.01 2.36 -20.07
C GLY A 53 16.66 3.54 -19.16
N GLU A 54 17.27 4.71 -19.42
CA GLU A 54 17.07 5.90 -18.58
C GLU A 54 15.60 6.35 -18.51
N ALA A 55 14.88 6.26 -19.63
CA ALA A 55 13.48 6.65 -19.73
C ALA A 55 12.57 5.73 -18.88
N GLU A 56 12.78 4.42 -18.97
CA GLU A 56 12.03 3.41 -18.24
C GLU A 56 12.30 3.49 -16.74
N PHE A 57 13.58 3.62 -16.35
CA PHE A 57 13.97 3.82 -14.96
C PHE A 57 13.33 5.08 -14.35
N LYS A 58 13.35 6.20 -15.08
CA LYS A 58 12.70 7.44 -14.62
C LYS A 58 11.18 7.29 -14.51
N ALA A 59 10.53 6.60 -15.45
CA ALA A 59 9.09 6.36 -15.41
C ALA A 59 8.70 5.48 -14.22
N TRP A 60 9.42 4.38 -14.00
CA TRP A 60 9.21 3.50 -12.85
C TRP A 60 9.42 4.22 -11.53
N ARG A 61 10.52 4.98 -11.37
CA ARG A 61 10.77 5.74 -10.13
C ARG A 61 9.69 6.76 -9.82
N LYS A 62 9.08 7.39 -10.84
CA LYS A 62 7.95 8.30 -10.64
C LYS A 62 6.70 7.56 -10.15
N LYS A 63 6.40 6.40 -10.73
CA LYS A 63 5.28 5.55 -10.29
C LYS A 63 5.48 5.07 -8.85
N ASP A 64 6.66 4.55 -8.52
CA ASP A 64 7.01 4.09 -7.17
C ASP A 64 6.90 5.22 -6.14
N ALA A 65 7.47 6.40 -6.43
CA ALA A 65 7.35 7.56 -5.54
C ALA A 65 5.90 7.99 -5.32
N LYS A 66 5.07 7.99 -6.37
CA LYS A 66 3.64 8.34 -6.27
C LYS A 66 2.86 7.33 -5.44
N ALA A 67 3.12 6.04 -5.64
CA ALA A 67 2.53 4.97 -4.84
C ALA A 67 2.94 5.06 -3.37
N LEU A 68 4.22 5.35 -3.09
CA LEU A 68 4.74 5.50 -1.73
C LEU A 68 4.06 6.67 -0.99
N ILE A 69 3.97 7.84 -1.63
CA ILE A 69 3.28 9.02 -1.07
C ILE A 69 1.82 8.67 -0.74
N LEU A 70 1.15 7.94 -1.64
CA LEU A 70 -0.23 7.52 -1.43
C LEU A 70 -0.36 6.62 -0.20
N ILE A 71 0.47 5.58 -0.09
CA ILE A 71 0.49 4.68 1.08
C ILE A 71 0.75 5.46 2.37
N GLN A 72 1.72 6.37 2.36
CA GLN A 72 2.07 7.21 3.52
C GLN A 72 0.91 8.12 3.94
N ASN A 73 0.18 8.71 2.99
CA ASN A 73 -0.97 9.57 3.29
C ASN A 73 -2.11 8.80 3.94
N TYR A 74 -2.34 7.55 3.53
CA TYR A 74 -3.46 6.74 4.05
C TYR A 74 -3.09 5.83 5.22
N CYS A 75 -1.81 5.72 5.59
CA CYS A 75 -1.40 4.90 6.74
C CYS A 75 -1.76 5.54 8.10
N GLY A 76 -2.09 6.84 8.13
CA GLY A 76 -2.42 7.55 9.36
C GLY A 76 -1.21 7.81 10.27
N SER A 77 -1.31 8.83 11.12
CA SER A 77 -0.19 9.28 11.96
C SER A 77 0.35 8.21 12.91
N ALA A 78 -0.49 7.30 13.39
CA ALA A 78 -0.10 6.22 14.27
C ALA A 78 0.80 5.16 13.59
N ASN A 79 0.63 4.93 12.29
CA ASN A 79 1.39 3.93 11.53
C ASN A 79 2.49 4.56 10.67
N TYR A 80 2.49 5.88 10.50
CA TYR A 80 3.52 6.61 9.75
C TYR A 80 4.96 6.28 10.19
N PRO A 81 5.29 6.12 11.49
CA PRO A 81 6.63 5.69 11.91
C PRO A 81 7.06 4.33 11.35
N LEU A 82 6.12 3.43 11.03
CA LEU A 82 6.41 2.13 10.45
C LEU A 82 6.91 2.24 9.00
N VAL A 83 6.44 3.26 8.27
CA VAL A 83 6.75 3.46 6.84
C VAL A 83 7.74 4.62 6.58
N LEU A 84 8.13 5.36 7.63
CA LEU A 84 9.06 6.50 7.52
C LEU A 84 10.43 6.11 6.93
N GLY A 85 10.89 4.88 7.17
CA GLY A 85 12.20 4.38 6.70
C GLY A 85 12.16 3.62 5.37
N THR A 86 10.99 3.39 4.79
CA THR A 86 10.86 2.56 3.59
C THR A 86 11.19 3.36 2.34
N LYS A 87 11.99 2.77 1.43
CA LYS A 87 12.48 3.45 0.22
C LYS A 87 11.61 3.22 -1.01
N THR A 88 10.71 2.24 -0.96
CA THR A 88 9.84 1.85 -2.08
C THR A 88 8.42 1.68 -1.58
N ALA A 89 7.45 1.85 -2.48
CA ALA A 89 6.04 1.65 -2.18
C ALA A 89 5.77 0.21 -1.71
N LYS A 90 6.43 -0.78 -2.33
CA LYS A 90 6.39 -2.17 -1.90
C LYS A 90 6.85 -2.36 -0.47
N ALA A 91 8.01 -1.81 -0.09
CA ALA A 91 8.52 -1.96 1.27
C ALA A 91 7.56 -1.33 2.30
N ALA A 92 6.95 -0.19 1.98
CA ALA A 92 5.92 0.43 2.82
C ALA A 92 4.70 -0.48 2.97
N TRP A 93 4.18 -1.01 1.86
CA TRP A 93 3.03 -1.90 1.83
C TRP A 93 3.26 -3.18 2.65
N ASP A 94 4.39 -3.86 2.39
CA ASP A 94 4.76 -5.10 3.07
C ASP A 94 4.95 -4.87 4.58
N THR A 95 5.56 -3.75 4.99
CA THR A 95 5.72 -3.41 6.41
C THR A 95 4.36 -3.24 7.10
N LEU A 96 3.42 -2.54 6.48
CA LEU A 96 2.07 -2.37 7.03
C LEU A 96 1.32 -3.71 7.08
N ALA A 97 1.46 -4.54 6.05
CA ALA A 97 0.90 -5.87 6.01
C ALA A 97 1.41 -6.75 7.15
N GLU A 98 2.72 -6.77 7.37
CA GLU A 98 3.33 -7.58 8.42
C GLU A 98 2.87 -7.16 9.82
N LYS A 99 2.71 -5.85 10.07
CA LYS A 99 2.38 -5.34 11.40
C LYS A 99 0.89 -5.34 11.73
N LEU A 100 0.03 -5.17 10.73
CA LEU A 100 -1.39 -4.86 10.94
C LEU A 100 -2.34 -5.89 10.33
N LYS A 101 -1.86 -6.77 9.45
CA LYS A 101 -2.68 -7.90 9.01
C LYS A 101 -2.87 -8.85 10.19
N PRO A 102 -4.11 -9.20 10.55
CA PRO A 102 -4.35 -10.16 11.62
C PRO A 102 -3.66 -11.49 11.25
N ALA A 103 -2.71 -11.91 12.07
CA ALA A 103 -2.10 -13.23 11.94
C ALA A 103 -3.20 -14.27 12.16
N LEU A 104 -3.43 -15.13 11.18
CA LEU A 104 -4.39 -16.24 11.21
C LEU A 104 -4.14 -17.29 12.32
N GLY A 105 -3.29 -17.01 13.33
CA GLY A 105 -2.87 -17.99 14.34
C GLY A 105 -2.72 -17.51 15.78
N THR A 106 -2.88 -16.22 16.11
CA THR A 106 -2.59 -15.75 17.48
C THR A 106 -3.78 -15.90 18.45
N GLN A 107 -5.01 -15.92 17.94
CA GLN A 107 -6.18 -16.19 18.81
C GLN A 107 -6.26 -17.66 19.27
N SER A 108 -5.69 -18.60 18.50
CA SER A 108 -5.70 -20.03 18.87
C SER A 108 -4.74 -20.36 20.01
N LYS A 109 -3.64 -19.62 20.17
CA LYS A 109 -2.67 -19.89 21.25
C LYS A 109 -3.13 -19.33 22.60
N GLN A 110 -3.85 -18.22 22.61
CA GLN A 110 -4.39 -17.65 23.85
C GLN A 110 -5.58 -18.47 24.38
N ALA A 111 -6.43 -19.02 23.50
CA ALA A 111 -7.53 -19.88 23.90
C ALA A 111 -7.06 -21.19 24.56
N CYS A 112 -5.93 -21.76 24.12
CA CYS A 112 -5.37 -22.98 24.72
C CYS A 112 -4.71 -22.75 26.09
N MET A 113 -4.25 -21.54 26.41
CA MET A 113 -3.63 -21.24 27.72
C MET A 113 -4.64 -20.92 28.84
N PHE A 114 -5.93 -20.84 28.54
CA PHE A 114 -6.97 -20.66 29.55
C PHE A 114 -7.68 -21.96 29.96
N TYR A 115 -7.28 -23.11 29.39
CA TYR A 115 -7.90 -24.42 29.65
C TYR A 115 -6.90 -25.52 30.06
N THR A 116 -5.81 -25.14 30.74
CA THR A 116 -4.90 -26.06 31.46
C THR A 116 -4.60 -25.49 32.83
#